data_AF-A0A9D7QRC4-F1
#
_entry.id   AF-A0A9D7QRC4-F1
#
_cell.length_a   1.000
_cell.length_b   1.000
_cell.length_c   1.000
_cell.angle_alpha   90.00
_cell.angle_beta   90.00
_cell.angle_gamma   90.00
#
_symmetry.space_group_name_H-M   'P 1'
#
loop_
_entity.id
_entity.type
_entity.pdbx_description
1 polymer ?
#
loop_
_entity_poly.entity_id
_entity_poly.type
_entity_poly.pdbx_seq_one_letter_code
_entity_poly.pdbx_strand_id
1 'polypeptide(L)'
;MPFISKEWFYALCIFLIPLSVGLDLPGGASISFPGELMLAVLAGMVAFQILLKPVNYKKILVHPLSLLLLAEFIWMLISSVFSELPMVSIKRVIMKGIFLASLYVFTIQWAEKDSNKIKYLFLYALGLVIPIVYSEFRHYWLGMDFLVHVSLCKPFFDEHTIYGAAIAFVIPFVAVAAGNTQLLGISKKYRIWIFALLILLIAGEYFAYSRAGVLSLMASLISYVFLKLNIQFKQLLIGLACILSLTFIFRSEIYSFTKSVSYQSNSADVGEHLLSALNLDNNVSNLERVNRWKCAVRMFEARPITGFGPGTFQFVYGPFQKIDEMTRISTTKGDKGNAHSEIFMSLSETGLPGLLLNLILIFAVIGVAMRAYYNSKNIVAKKVVMAALLGFVTSVVHGLFNSFLDQDKIASLVFTSMAIIVAVDLSTRENKIADEKGL
;
A
#
# COMPACT_ATOMS: atom_id res chain seq x y z
N MET A 1 28.16 -25.45 8.87
CA MET A 1 27.55 -24.55 7.86
C MET A 1 27.09 -23.30 8.57
N PRO A 2 27.53 -22.09 8.20
CA PRO A 2 26.93 -20.89 8.76
C PRO A 2 25.52 -20.81 8.21
N PHE A 3 24.52 -21.03 9.07
CA PHE A 3 23.13 -20.70 8.76
C PHE A 3 23.09 -19.25 8.28
N ILE A 4 22.35 -18.97 7.19
CA ILE A 4 22.02 -17.61 6.77
C ILE A 4 21.44 -16.92 8.01
N SER A 5 22.07 -15.85 8.49
CA SER A 5 21.55 -15.11 9.64
C SER A 5 20.15 -14.59 9.29
N LYS A 6 19.21 -14.63 10.24
CA LYS A 6 17.81 -14.19 10.05
C LYS A 6 17.67 -12.84 9.32
N GLU A 7 18.64 -11.96 9.49
CA GLU A 7 18.74 -10.66 8.83
C GLU A 7 18.96 -10.78 7.31
N TRP A 8 19.87 -11.65 6.87
CA TRP A 8 20.12 -11.92 5.46
C TRP A 8 18.93 -12.64 4.81
N PHE A 9 18.27 -13.54 5.54
CA PHE A 9 17.05 -14.19 5.06
C PHE A 9 15.92 -13.16 4.82
N TYR A 10 15.72 -12.24 5.76
CA TYR A 10 14.72 -11.18 5.62
C TYR A 10 15.06 -10.20 4.48
N ALA A 11 16.33 -9.78 4.39
CA ALA A 11 16.80 -8.94 3.29
C ALA A 11 16.58 -9.59 1.92
N LEU A 12 16.89 -10.89 1.80
CA LEU A 12 16.64 -11.67 0.59
C LEU A 12 15.14 -11.78 0.30
N CYS A 13 14.31 -12.03 1.32
CA CYS A 13 12.86 -12.07 1.18
C CYS A 13 12.34 -10.77 0.54
N ILE A 14 12.69 -9.60 1.10
CA ILE A 14 12.21 -8.31 0.58
C ILE A 14 12.72 -8.03 -0.84
N PHE A 15 13.95 -8.43 -1.16
CA PHE A 15 14.48 -8.32 -2.52
C PHE A 15 13.72 -9.23 -3.52
N LEU A 16 13.30 -10.42 -3.10
CA LEU A 16 12.64 -11.41 -3.97
C LEU A 16 11.12 -11.19 -4.12
N ILE A 17 10.46 -10.42 -3.26
CA ILE A 17 9.01 -10.17 -3.39
C ILE A 17 8.61 -9.57 -4.76
N PRO A 18 9.26 -8.51 -5.28
CA PRO A 18 8.94 -8.00 -6.62
C PRO A 18 9.12 -9.05 -7.72
N LEU A 19 10.08 -9.96 -7.53
CA LEU A 19 10.46 -11.04 -8.44
C LEU A 19 9.59 -12.28 -8.30
N SER A 20 8.72 -12.31 -7.28
CA SER A 20 7.87 -13.46 -7.02
C SER A 20 6.81 -13.57 -8.11
N VAL A 21 6.56 -14.82 -8.51
CA VAL A 21 5.63 -15.19 -9.58
C VAL A 21 4.54 -16.09 -8.99
N GLY A 22 3.33 -15.98 -9.52
CA GLY A 22 2.23 -16.86 -9.13
C GLY A 22 2.53 -18.30 -9.52
N LEU A 23 2.44 -19.21 -8.55
CA LEU A 23 2.52 -20.65 -8.75
C LEU A 23 1.21 -21.29 -8.33
N ASP A 24 0.58 -21.98 -9.28
CA ASP A 24 -0.66 -22.73 -9.04
C ASP A 24 -0.35 -24.03 -8.30
N LEU A 25 -0.97 -24.21 -7.14
CA LEU A 25 -0.86 -25.41 -6.32
C LEU A 25 -2.01 -26.39 -6.64
N PRO A 26 -1.78 -27.70 -6.44
CA PRO A 26 -2.86 -28.69 -6.48
C PRO A 26 -4.02 -28.27 -5.57
N GLY A 27 -5.25 -28.31 -6.09
CA GLY A 27 -6.44 -27.87 -5.36
C GLY A 27 -6.89 -26.42 -5.65
N GLY A 28 -6.29 -25.74 -6.63
CA GLY A 28 -6.78 -24.45 -7.14
C GLY A 28 -6.36 -23.23 -6.31
N ALA A 29 -5.43 -23.39 -5.38
CA ALA A 29 -4.81 -22.28 -4.66
C ALA A 29 -3.58 -21.78 -5.42
N SER A 30 -3.39 -20.47 -5.53
CA SER A 30 -2.14 -19.87 -5.98
C SER A 30 -1.34 -19.31 -4.80
N ILE A 31 -0.01 -19.30 -4.94
CA ILE A 31 0.95 -18.69 -4.01
C ILE A 31 1.95 -17.84 -4.79
N SER A 32 2.33 -16.68 -4.26
CA SER A 32 3.42 -15.86 -4.82
C SER A 32 4.76 -16.43 -4.37
N PHE A 33 5.43 -17.19 -5.25
CA PHE A 33 6.68 -17.88 -4.94
C PHE A 33 7.91 -17.08 -5.42
N PRO A 34 9.00 -16.98 -4.62
CA PRO A 34 9.18 -17.52 -3.27
C PRO A 34 8.69 -16.59 -2.14
N GLY A 35 8.23 -15.38 -2.45
CA GLY A 35 7.92 -14.31 -1.49
C GLY A 35 7.01 -14.74 -0.33
N GLU A 36 5.80 -15.22 -0.62
CA GLU A 36 4.83 -15.61 0.41
C GLU A 36 5.33 -16.78 1.27
N LEU A 37 6.04 -17.74 0.68
CA LEU A 37 6.62 -18.86 1.42
C LEU A 37 7.69 -18.37 2.41
N MET A 38 8.56 -17.46 1.99
CA MET A 38 9.58 -16.88 2.86
C MET A 38 8.95 -16.04 3.99
N LEU A 39 7.90 -15.28 3.69
CA LEU A 39 7.14 -14.53 4.69
C LEU A 39 6.47 -15.46 5.71
N ALA A 40 5.92 -16.61 5.28
CA ALA A 40 5.36 -17.61 6.18
C ALA A 40 6.41 -18.19 7.14
N VAL A 41 7.61 -18.50 6.63
CA VAL A 41 8.74 -18.97 7.47
C VAL A 41 9.12 -17.92 8.51
N LEU A 42 9.25 -16.65 8.09
CA LEU A 42 9.53 -15.53 9.01
C LEU A 42 8.45 -15.35 10.07
N ALA A 43 7.17 -15.45 9.68
CA ALA A 43 6.06 -15.37 10.60
C ALA A 43 6.12 -16.47 11.66
N GLY A 44 6.43 -17.71 11.26
CA GLY A 44 6.65 -18.82 12.19
C GLY A 44 7.81 -18.57 13.16
N MET A 45 8.93 -18.03 12.68
CA MET A 45 10.07 -17.64 13.52
C MET A 45 9.69 -16.57 14.55
N VAL A 46 8.94 -15.55 14.15
CA VAL A 46 8.47 -14.48 15.04
C VAL A 46 7.52 -15.02 16.10
N ALA A 47 6.54 -15.84 15.70
CA ALA A 47 5.58 -16.45 16.60
C ALA A 47 6.29 -17.29 17.68
N PHE A 48 7.26 -18.11 17.27
CA PHE A 48 8.07 -18.91 18.20
C PHE A 48 8.87 -18.04 19.19
N GLN A 49 9.47 -16.94 18.73
CA GLN A 49 10.22 -16.04 19.61
C GLN A 49 9.32 -15.29 20.60
N ILE A 50 8.10 -14.88 20.20
CA ILE A 50 7.12 -14.26 21.10
C ILE A 50 6.73 -15.24 22.21
N LEU A 51 6.47 -16.51 21.88
CA LEU A 51 6.11 -17.54 22.85
C LEU A 51 7.23 -17.80 23.86
N LEU A 52 8.49 -17.81 23.42
CA LEU A 52 9.63 -18.05 24.31
C LEU A 52 10.00 -16.84 25.18
N LYS A 53 9.85 -15.61 24.66
CA LYS A 53 10.32 -14.38 25.32
C LYS A 53 9.31 -13.23 25.18
N PRO A 54 8.08 -13.35 25.70
CA PRO A 54 7.00 -12.39 25.45
C PRO A 54 7.32 -10.98 25.97
N VAL A 55 8.08 -10.88 27.05
CA VAL A 55 8.49 -9.60 27.67
C VAL A 55 9.25 -8.70 26.68
N ASN A 56 10.02 -9.29 25.77
CA ASN A 56 10.80 -8.53 24.77
C ASN A 56 9.91 -7.82 23.74
N TYR A 57 8.66 -8.26 23.58
CA TYR A 57 7.72 -7.73 22.60
C TYR A 57 6.72 -6.76 23.19
N LYS A 58 6.71 -6.60 24.53
CA LYS A 58 5.72 -5.77 25.23
C LYS A 58 5.66 -4.36 24.66
N LYS A 59 6.82 -3.71 24.44
CA LYS A 59 6.91 -2.35 23.89
C LYS A 59 6.25 -2.22 22.52
N ILE A 60 6.48 -3.22 21.66
CA ILE A 60 5.92 -3.28 20.31
C ILE A 60 4.40 -3.49 20.38
N LEU A 61 3.95 -4.48 21.16
CA LEU A 61 2.54 -4.88 21.23
C LEU A 61 1.63 -3.82 21.86
N VAL A 62 2.13 -3.04 22.82
CA VAL A 62 1.34 -1.97 23.48
C VAL A 62 1.41 -0.63 22.74
N HIS A 63 2.19 -0.53 21.67
CA HIS A 63 2.24 0.70 20.87
C HIS A 63 0.86 0.97 20.24
N PRO A 64 0.36 2.24 20.22
CA PRO A 64 -0.99 2.54 19.73
C PRO A 64 -1.30 2.02 18.32
N LEU A 65 -0.33 2.07 17.39
CA LEU A 65 -0.51 1.50 16.05
C LEU A 65 -0.62 -0.02 16.05
N SER A 66 0.12 -0.70 16.94
CA SER A 66 0.03 -2.15 17.05
C SER A 66 -1.32 -2.58 17.63
N LEU A 67 -1.86 -1.81 18.58
CA LEU A 67 -3.19 -2.04 19.13
C LEU A 67 -4.29 -1.83 18.09
N LEU A 68 -4.16 -0.81 17.23
CA LEU A 68 -5.10 -0.59 16.12
C LEU A 68 -5.03 -1.70 15.08
N LEU A 69 -3.82 -2.15 14.69
CA LEU A 69 -3.64 -3.30 13.80
C LEU A 69 -4.21 -4.59 14.41
N LEU A 70 -4.03 -4.79 15.72
CA LEU A 70 -4.61 -5.92 16.43
C LEU A 70 -6.13 -5.83 16.47
N ALA A 71 -6.71 -4.65 16.70
CA ALA A 71 -8.15 -4.44 16.65
C ALA A 71 -8.72 -4.70 15.25
N GLU A 72 -8.07 -4.20 14.20
CA GLU A 72 -8.42 -4.50 12.80
C GLU A 72 -8.36 -6.02 12.52
N PHE A 73 -7.30 -6.69 12.98
CA PHE A 73 -7.12 -8.13 12.81
C PHE A 73 -8.17 -8.96 13.57
N ILE A 74 -8.49 -8.60 14.81
CA ILE A 74 -9.54 -9.23 15.61
C ILE A 74 -10.91 -9.01 14.96
N TRP A 75 -11.17 -7.81 14.45
CA TRP A 75 -12.41 -7.54 13.73
C TRP A 75 -12.51 -8.38 12.46
N MET A 76 -11.41 -8.53 11.72
CA MET A 76 -11.34 -9.41 10.54
C MET A 76 -11.64 -10.87 10.91
N LEU A 77 -11.15 -11.36 12.04
CA LEU A 77 -11.50 -12.68 12.59
C LEU A 77 -13.00 -12.80 12.88
N ILE A 78 -13.59 -11.81 13.55
CA ILE A 78 -15.02 -11.79 13.87
C ILE A 78 -15.85 -11.80 12.58
N SER A 79 -15.55 -10.91 11.64
CA SER A 79 -16.22 -10.84 10.33
C SER A 79 -16.12 -12.15 9.55
N SER A 80 -14.98 -12.87 9.65
CA SER A 80 -14.80 -14.17 9.00
C SER A 80 -15.75 -15.26 9.51
N VAL A 81 -16.21 -15.18 10.77
CA VAL A 81 -17.21 -16.12 11.34
C VAL A 81 -18.57 -15.95 10.67
N PHE A 82 -18.92 -14.72 10.27
CA PHE A 82 -20.17 -14.38 9.59
C PHE A 82 -20.01 -14.31 8.06
N SER A 83 -18.91 -14.83 7.54
CA SER A 83 -18.58 -14.78 6.11
C SER A 83 -19.49 -15.67 5.28
N GLU A 84 -19.82 -15.21 4.07
CA GLU A 84 -20.51 -16.03 3.07
C GLU A 84 -19.64 -17.19 2.59
N LEU A 85 -18.32 -16.99 2.57
CA LEU A 85 -17.33 -18.00 2.19
C LEU A 85 -16.26 -18.11 3.30
N PRO A 86 -16.55 -18.82 4.41
CA PRO A 86 -15.66 -18.87 5.58
C PRO A 86 -14.24 -19.31 5.25
N MET A 87 -14.06 -20.27 4.33
CA MET A 87 -12.74 -20.75 3.94
C MET A 87 -11.89 -19.68 3.26
N VAL A 88 -12.50 -18.86 2.39
CA VAL A 88 -11.83 -17.74 1.72
C VAL A 88 -11.40 -16.69 2.75
N SER A 89 -12.30 -16.37 3.68
CA SER A 89 -12.02 -15.40 4.74
C SER A 89 -10.98 -15.87 5.74
N ILE A 90 -10.99 -17.14 6.13
CA ILE A 90 -9.94 -17.72 6.99
C ILE A 90 -8.58 -17.66 6.29
N LYS A 91 -8.51 -17.99 4.98
CA LYS A 91 -7.27 -17.83 4.20
C LYS A 91 -6.78 -16.38 4.24
N ARG A 92 -7.68 -15.41 4.06
CA ARG A 92 -7.38 -13.97 4.13
C ARG A 92 -6.83 -13.54 5.49
N VAL A 93 -7.45 -14.01 6.58
CA VAL A 93 -6.98 -13.77 7.95
C VAL A 93 -5.58 -14.35 8.17
N ILE A 94 -5.33 -15.59 7.74
CA ILE A 94 -4.01 -16.23 7.87
C ILE A 94 -2.94 -15.40 7.16
N MET A 95 -3.21 -14.95 5.93
CA MET A 95 -2.27 -14.11 5.17
C MET A 95 -2.01 -12.77 5.87
N LYS A 96 -3.05 -12.09 6.38
CA LYS A 96 -2.88 -10.86 7.18
C LYS A 96 -2.02 -11.12 8.42
N GLY A 97 -2.23 -12.24 9.11
CA GLY A 97 -1.43 -12.65 10.27
C GLY A 97 0.05 -12.88 9.92
N ILE A 98 0.31 -13.56 8.79
CA ILE A 98 1.66 -13.75 8.26
C ILE A 98 2.32 -12.40 7.98
N PHE A 99 1.63 -11.48 7.32
CA PHE A 99 2.17 -10.14 7.03
C PHE A 99 2.43 -9.32 8.29
N LEU A 100 1.52 -9.32 9.27
CA LEU A 100 1.74 -8.62 10.53
C LEU A 100 2.94 -9.19 11.31
N ALA A 101 3.09 -10.51 11.38
CA ALA A 101 4.22 -11.12 12.06
C ALA A 101 5.55 -10.82 11.33
N SER A 102 5.60 -11.09 10.02
CA SER A 102 6.84 -11.06 9.22
C SER A 102 7.25 -9.66 8.74
N LEU A 103 6.31 -8.79 8.37
CA LEU A 103 6.61 -7.46 7.81
C LEU A 103 6.48 -6.35 8.85
N TYR A 104 5.62 -6.51 9.86
CA TYR A 104 5.46 -5.51 10.90
C TYR A 104 6.30 -5.83 12.15
N VAL A 105 5.99 -6.90 12.87
CA VAL A 105 6.65 -7.22 14.16
C VAL A 105 8.14 -7.55 14.00
N PHE A 106 8.51 -8.32 12.97
CA PHE A 106 9.93 -8.62 12.70
C PHE A 106 10.71 -7.34 12.35
N THR A 107 10.17 -6.51 11.46
CA THR A 107 10.80 -5.25 11.05
C THR A 107 11.05 -4.33 12.25
N ILE A 108 10.09 -4.20 13.18
CA ILE A 108 10.27 -3.33 14.36
C ILE A 108 11.44 -3.81 15.22
N GLN A 109 11.45 -5.08 15.64
CA GLN A 109 12.56 -5.63 16.45
C GLN A 109 13.91 -5.48 15.77
N TRP A 110 13.90 -5.64 14.45
CA TRP A 110 15.11 -5.64 13.68
C TRP A 110 15.63 -4.21 13.50
N ALA A 111 14.75 -3.25 13.19
CA ALA A 111 15.04 -1.82 13.01
C ALA A 111 15.36 -1.08 14.33
N GLU A 112 14.79 -1.50 15.47
CA GLU A 112 15.06 -0.91 16.79
C GLU A 112 16.56 -0.88 17.14
N LYS A 113 17.35 -1.83 16.60
CA LYS A 113 18.74 -2.02 17.01
C LYS A 113 19.78 -1.19 16.24
N ASP A 114 19.45 -0.60 15.08
CA ASP A 114 20.40 0.19 14.28
C ASP A 114 19.70 0.96 13.15
N SER A 115 19.85 2.28 13.07
CA SER A 115 19.27 3.08 11.98
C SER A 115 19.87 2.80 10.57
N ASN A 116 21.02 2.13 10.46
CA ASN A 116 21.54 1.65 9.17
C ASN A 116 20.71 0.51 8.58
N LYS A 117 19.76 -0.02 9.35
CA LYS A 117 18.88 -1.11 8.95
C LYS A 117 17.74 -0.67 8.06
N ILE A 118 17.64 0.60 7.69
CA ILE A 118 16.50 1.11 6.92
C ILE A 118 16.59 0.79 5.39
N LYS A 119 17.53 -0.06 4.97
CA LYS A 119 17.77 -0.41 3.55
C LYS A 119 16.65 -1.24 2.88
N TYR A 120 15.50 -1.49 3.50
CA TYR A 120 14.56 -2.54 3.06
C TYR A 120 13.72 -2.08 1.89
N LEU A 121 13.19 -0.86 1.98
CA LEU A 121 12.55 -0.22 0.83
C LEU A 121 13.56 -0.04 -0.32
N PHE A 122 14.86 0.10 -0.02
CA PHE A 122 15.91 0.08 -1.04
C PHE A 122 16.09 -1.32 -1.66
N LEU A 123 16.10 -2.38 -0.86
CA LEU A 123 16.22 -3.76 -1.35
C LEU A 123 15.02 -4.14 -2.22
N TYR A 124 13.82 -3.72 -1.84
CA TYR A 124 12.63 -3.88 -2.68
C TYR A 124 12.79 -3.12 -4.00
N ALA A 125 13.28 -1.87 -3.96
CA ALA A 125 13.56 -1.08 -5.16
C ALA A 125 14.62 -1.74 -6.07
N LEU A 126 15.64 -2.38 -5.49
CA LEU A 126 16.60 -3.18 -6.25
C LEU A 126 15.95 -4.43 -6.87
N GLY A 127 15.05 -5.09 -6.14
CA GLY A 127 14.27 -6.23 -6.66
C GLY A 127 13.38 -5.85 -7.85
N LEU A 128 12.86 -4.60 -7.89
CA LEU A 128 12.06 -4.06 -8.99
C LEU A 128 12.86 -3.84 -10.28
N VAL A 129 14.20 -3.77 -10.25
CA VAL A 129 15.02 -3.52 -11.44
C VAL A 129 14.75 -4.55 -12.53
N ILE A 130 14.68 -5.84 -12.19
CA ILE A 130 14.46 -6.91 -13.18
C ILE A 130 13.04 -6.82 -13.78
N PRO A 131 11.95 -6.71 -13.00
CA PRO A 131 10.61 -6.50 -13.56
C PRO A 131 10.52 -5.27 -14.46
N ILE A 132 11.16 -4.15 -14.08
CA ILE A 132 11.14 -2.92 -14.89
C ILE A 132 11.86 -3.16 -16.22
N VAL A 133 13.12 -3.56 -16.19
CA VAL A 133 13.92 -3.79 -17.40
C VAL A 133 13.25 -4.82 -18.32
N TYR A 134 12.70 -5.89 -17.76
CA TYR A 134 11.95 -6.89 -18.52
C TYR A 134 10.70 -6.28 -19.18
N SER A 135 9.92 -5.51 -18.44
CA SER A 135 8.69 -4.88 -18.95
C SER A 135 9.00 -3.88 -20.06
N GLU A 136 10.01 -3.04 -19.89
CA GLU A 136 10.45 -2.06 -20.89
C GLU A 136 10.98 -2.74 -22.16
N PHE A 137 11.80 -3.78 -22.02
CA PHE A 137 12.30 -4.54 -23.16
C PHE A 137 11.15 -5.19 -23.95
N ARG A 138 10.16 -5.74 -23.25
CA ARG A 138 8.97 -6.32 -23.86
C ARG A 138 8.10 -5.26 -24.53
N HIS A 139 7.96 -4.08 -23.93
CA HIS A 139 7.24 -2.96 -24.50
C HIS A 139 7.87 -2.51 -25.82
N TYR A 140 9.20 -2.36 -25.84
CA TYR A 140 9.96 -2.02 -27.03
C TYR A 140 9.78 -3.06 -28.15
N TRP A 141 9.91 -4.36 -27.82
CA TRP A 141 9.76 -5.44 -28.80
C TRP A 141 8.34 -5.54 -29.40
N LEU A 142 7.33 -5.14 -28.63
CA LEU A 142 5.93 -5.13 -29.07
C LEU A 142 5.51 -3.78 -29.69
N GLY A 143 6.49 -2.97 -30.12
CA GLY A 143 6.26 -1.75 -30.89
C GLY A 143 5.77 -0.56 -30.06
N MET A 144 5.92 -0.60 -28.73
CA MET A 144 5.44 0.44 -27.81
C MET A 144 3.93 0.71 -27.92
N ASP A 145 3.16 -0.29 -28.33
CA ASP A 145 1.70 -0.17 -28.47
C ASP A 145 1.06 -0.03 -27.09
N PHE A 146 0.28 1.03 -26.93
CA PHE A 146 -0.49 1.31 -25.72
C PHE A 146 -1.38 0.14 -25.32
N LEU A 147 -1.96 -0.64 -26.23
CA LEU A 147 -2.87 -1.74 -25.88
C LEU A 147 -2.18 -2.90 -25.14
N VAL A 148 -0.86 -2.98 -25.21
CA VAL A 148 -0.08 -4.10 -24.68
C VAL A 148 0.25 -3.92 -23.19
N HIS A 149 0.16 -2.68 -22.66
CA HIS A 149 0.59 -2.31 -21.31
C HIS A 149 0.04 -3.19 -20.19
N VAL A 150 -1.20 -3.66 -20.34
CA VAL A 150 -1.92 -4.46 -19.33
C VAL A 150 -1.18 -5.76 -18.97
N SER A 151 -0.35 -6.28 -19.88
CA SER A 151 0.32 -7.58 -19.72
C SER A 151 1.84 -7.51 -19.68
N LEU A 152 2.45 -6.33 -19.81
CA LEU A 152 3.90 -6.18 -19.96
C LEU A 152 4.68 -6.67 -18.74
N CYS A 153 4.12 -6.45 -17.56
CA CYS A 153 4.76 -6.76 -16.29
C CYS A 153 4.64 -8.24 -15.88
N LYS A 154 3.91 -9.06 -16.63
CA LYS A 154 3.87 -10.52 -16.45
C LYS A 154 5.19 -11.16 -16.91
N PRO A 155 5.71 -12.17 -16.20
CA PRO A 155 5.04 -12.99 -15.19
C PRO A 155 5.15 -12.43 -13.76
N PHE A 156 5.87 -11.33 -13.54
CA PHE A 156 6.10 -10.81 -12.21
C PHE A 156 4.81 -10.21 -11.64
N PHE A 157 4.20 -9.24 -12.30
CA PHE A 157 2.98 -8.61 -11.82
C PHE A 157 1.79 -8.99 -12.70
N ASP A 158 0.69 -9.41 -12.07
CA ASP A 158 -0.52 -9.81 -12.78
C ASP A 158 -1.24 -8.63 -13.44
N GLU A 159 -1.09 -7.43 -12.86
CA GLU A 159 -1.65 -6.18 -13.37
C GLU A 159 -0.61 -5.05 -13.35
N HIS A 160 -0.63 -4.22 -14.40
CA HIS A 160 0.20 -3.03 -14.52
C HIS A 160 -0.05 -2.00 -13.40
N THR A 161 -1.26 -2.01 -12.82
CA THR A 161 -1.66 -1.14 -11.71
C THR A 161 -0.93 -1.49 -10.41
N ILE A 162 -0.76 -2.78 -10.09
CA ILE A 162 0.02 -3.26 -8.95
C ILE A 162 1.50 -2.92 -9.15
N TYR A 163 2.00 -3.14 -10.37
CA TYR A 163 3.36 -2.78 -10.77
C TYR A 163 3.64 -1.29 -10.56
N GLY A 164 2.77 -0.41 -11.08
CA GLY A 164 2.86 1.04 -10.85
C GLY A 164 2.71 1.42 -9.38
N ALA A 165 1.79 0.81 -8.63
CA ALA A 165 1.65 1.06 -7.20
C ALA A 165 2.96 0.76 -6.42
N ALA A 166 3.62 -0.35 -6.74
CA ALA A 166 4.89 -0.74 -6.12
C ALA A 166 6.03 0.23 -6.45
N ILE A 167 6.13 0.68 -7.71
CA ILE A 167 7.13 1.65 -8.15
C ILE A 167 6.89 3.02 -7.51
N ALA A 168 5.66 3.53 -7.60
CA ALA A 168 5.25 4.80 -7.00
C ALA A 168 5.55 4.86 -5.50
N PHE A 169 5.39 3.74 -4.77
CA PHE A 169 5.76 3.65 -3.36
C PHE A 169 7.25 3.86 -3.08
N VAL A 170 8.12 3.24 -3.88
CA VAL A 170 9.57 3.26 -3.62
C VAL A 170 10.26 4.52 -4.16
N ILE A 171 9.68 5.21 -5.14
CA ILE A 171 10.24 6.44 -5.74
C ILE A 171 10.59 7.49 -4.66
N PRO A 172 9.70 7.88 -3.73
CA PRO A 172 10.03 8.85 -2.67
C PRO A 172 11.21 8.40 -1.81
N PHE A 173 11.27 7.09 -1.50
CA PHE A 173 12.37 6.54 -0.71
C PHE A 173 13.71 6.64 -1.44
N VAL A 174 13.75 6.20 -2.71
CA VAL A 174 14.98 6.26 -3.53
C VAL A 174 15.39 7.71 -3.78
N ALA A 175 14.44 8.63 -3.97
CA ALA A 175 14.73 10.06 -4.11
C ALA A 175 15.39 10.65 -2.85
N VAL A 176 14.87 10.33 -1.65
CA VAL A 176 15.48 10.77 -0.39
C VAL A 176 16.87 10.15 -0.21
N ALA A 177 17.05 8.88 -0.57
CA ALA A 177 18.34 8.20 -0.53
C ALA A 177 19.37 8.79 -1.52
N ALA A 178 18.93 9.16 -2.73
CA ALA A 178 19.76 9.85 -3.73
C ALA A 178 20.21 11.22 -3.22
N GLY A 179 19.36 11.92 -2.47
CA GLY A 179 19.70 13.17 -1.79
C GLY A 179 20.63 13.00 -0.58
N ASN A 180 20.60 11.84 0.09
CA ASN A 180 21.42 11.55 1.26
C ASN A 180 21.82 10.08 1.38
N THR A 181 22.96 9.70 0.79
CA THR A 181 23.45 8.31 0.78
C THR A 181 23.77 7.73 2.16
N GLN A 182 23.92 8.59 3.18
CA GLN A 182 24.06 8.16 4.58
C GLN A 182 22.84 7.38 5.07
N LEU A 183 21.66 7.62 4.48
CA LEU A 183 20.44 6.84 4.78
C LEU A 183 20.66 5.34 4.53
N LEU A 184 21.47 5.01 3.52
CA LEU A 184 21.79 3.62 3.17
C LEU A 184 23.11 3.15 3.81
N GLY A 185 23.81 4.01 4.56
CA GLY A 185 25.18 3.74 5.02
C GLY A 185 26.15 3.52 3.85
N ILE A 186 25.91 4.16 2.70
CA ILE A 186 26.72 4.00 1.48
C ILE A 186 27.51 5.29 1.22
N SER A 187 28.76 5.13 0.75
CA SER A 187 29.62 6.25 0.35
C SER A 187 29.00 7.11 -0.75
N LYS A 188 29.25 8.44 -0.70
CA LYS A 188 28.75 9.41 -1.68
C LYS A 188 29.12 9.08 -3.13
N LYS A 189 30.19 8.31 -3.36
CA LYS A 189 30.60 7.88 -4.71
C LYS A 189 29.55 7.04 -5.44
N TYR A 190 28.71 6.31 -4.69
CA TYR A 190 27.63 5.49 -5.27
C TYR A 190 26.34 6.28 -5.51
N ARG A 191 26.32 7.58 -5.22
CA ARG A 191 25.15 8.45 -5.42
C ARG A 191 24.66 8.43 -6.87
N ILE A 192 25.57 8.34 -7.84
CA ILE A 192 25.23 8.27 -9.26
C ILE A 192 24.39 7.03 -9.60
N TRP A 193 24.69 5.87 -9.00
CA TRP A 193 23.93 4.64 -9.20
C TRP A 193 22.54 4.71 -8.57
N ILE A 194 22.40 5.40 -7.44
CA ILE A 194 21.10 5.63 -6.81
C ILE A 194 20.25 6.58 -7.68
N PHE A 195 20.86 7.60 -8.28
CA PHE A 195 20.16 8.44 -9.27
C PHE A 195 19.78 7.66 -10.53
N ALA A 196 20.64 6.79 -11.04
CA ALA A 196 20.30 5.92 -12.18
C ALA A 196 19.11 5.01 -11.85
N LEU A 197 19.08 4.42 -10.64
CA LEU A 197 17.92 3.65 -10.17
C LEU A 197 16.65 4.51 -10.09
N LEU A 198 16.75 5.74 -9.59
CA LEU A 198 15.61 6.67 -9.53
C LEU A 198 15.06 6.97 -10.94
N ILE A 199 15.93 7.22 -11.91
CA ILE A 199 15.53 7.46 -13.30
C ILE A 199 14.84 6.21 -13.88
N LEU A 200 15.39 5.02 -13.63
CA LEU A 200 14.79 3.76 -14.07
C LEU A 200 13.38 3.57 -13.46
N LEU A 201 13.20 3.88 -12.17
CA LEU A 201 11.90 3.80 -11.51
C LEU A 201 10.90 4.81 -12.10
N ILE A 202 11.32 6.05 -12.35
CA ILE A 202 10.46 7.06 -12.98
C ILE A 202 10.05 6.64 -14.40
N ALA A 203 10.99 6.07 -15.18
CA ALA A 203 10.68 5.52 -16.50
C ALA A 203 9.67 4.37 -16.40
N GLY A 204 9.90 3.41 -15.49
CA GLY A 204 9.00 2.29 -15.26
C GLY A 204 7.59 2.72 -14.83
N GLU A 205 7.48 3.76 -14.01
CA GLU A 205 6.19 4.35 -13.62
C GLU A 205 5.49 5.02 -14.81
N TYR A 206 6.24 5.76 -15.62
CA TYR A 206 5.71 6.44 -16.80
C TYR A 206 5.13 5.44 -17.81
N PHE A 207 5.87 4.38 -18.13
CA PHE A 207 5.44 3.33 -19.05
C PHE A 207 4.47 2.31 -18.43
N ALA A 208 4.26 2.34 -17.11
CA ALA A 208 3.17 1.58 -16.47
C ALA A 208 1.79 2.12 -16.85
N TYR A 209 1.69 3.37 -17.35
CA TYR A 209 0.43 4.05 -17.66
C TYR A 209 -0.57 4.09 -16.49
N SER A 210 -0.06 4.08 -15.24
CA SER A 210 -0.88 4.06 -14.03
C SER A 210 -1.27 5.47 -13.59
N ARG A 211 -2.49 5.90 -13.94
CA ARG A 211 -3.01 7.23 -13.53
C ARG A 211 -3.03 7.41 -12.01
N ALA A 212 -3.44 6.36 -11.28
CA ALA A 212 -3.43 6.36 -9.82
C ALA A 212 -2.01 6.49 -9.27
N GLY A 213 -1.01 5.93 -9.96
CA GLY A 213 0.40 6.08 -9.64
C GLY A 213 0.88 7.53 -9.71
N VAL A 214 0.61 8.23 -10.82
CA VAL A 214 0.91 9.67 -10.96
C VAL A 214 0.25 10.52 -9.88
N LEU A 215 -1.06 10.35 -9.65
CA LEU A 215 -1.79 11.07 -8.61
C LEU A 215 -1.21 10.81 -7.21
N SER A 216 -0.84 9.56 -6.94
CA SER A 216 -0.25 9.18 -5.66
C SER A 216 1.13 9.80 -5.43
N LEU A 217 1.97 9.91 -6.48
CA LEU A 217 3.25 10.61 -6.42
C LEU A 217 3.09 12.12 -6.22
N MET A 218 2.08 12.74 -6.86
CA MET A 218 1.73 14.14 -6.61
C MET A 218 1.33 14.35 -5.14
N ALA A 219 0.48 13.49 -4.59
CA ALA A 219 0.08 13.56 -3.18
C ALA A 219 1.25 13.36 -2.20
N SER A 220 2.18 12.46 -2.54
CA SER A 220 3.45 12.31 -1.82
C SER A 220 4.28 13.60 -1.87
N LEU A 221 4.43 14.23 -3.04
CA LEU A 221 5.15 15.49 -3.16
C LEU A 221 4.51 16.62 -2.32
N ILE A 222 3.18 16.74 -2.35
CA ILE A 222 2.43 17.68 -1.50
C ILE A 222 2.69 17.39 -0.02
N SER A 223 2.66 16.12 0.38
CA SER A 223 2.95 15.70 1.75
C SER A 223 4.39 16.05 2.16
N TYR A 224 5.36 15.91 1.26
CA TYR A 224 6.73 16.36 1.50
C TYR A 224 6.80 17.88 1.74
N VAL A 225 6.11 18.67 0.92
CA VAL A 225 6.02 20.13 1.10
C VAL A 225 5.39 20.47 2.46
N PHE A 226 4.31 19.79 2.85
CA PHE A 226 3.67 19.99 4.15
C PHE A 226 4.62 19.72 5.33
N LEU A 227 5.43 18.66 5.26
CA LEU A 227 6.45 18.38 6.27
C LEU A 227 7.52 19.47 6.32
N LYS A 228 7.90 20.05 5.18
CA LYS A 228 8.89 21.14 5.11
C LYS A 228 8.36 22.47 5.62
N LEU A 229 7.06 22.71 5.45
CA LEU A 229 6.36 23.86 6.01
C LEU A 229 6.02 23.68 7.51
N ASN A 230 6.43 22.56 8.12
CA ASN A 230 6.14 22.21 9.51
C ASN A 230 4.64 22.17 9.86
N ILE A 231 3.79 21.82 8.88
CA ILE A 231 2.36 21.67 9.09
C ILE A 231 2.12 20.56 10.11
N GLN A 232 1.32 20.86 11.13
CA GLN A 232 1.00 19.93 12.21
C GLN A 232 -0.14 18.99 11.79
N PHE A 233 -0.18 17.79 12.37
CA PHE A 233 -1.21 16.80 12.06
C PHE A 233 -2.64 17.34 12.27
N LYS A 234 -2.86 18.15 13.32
CA LYS A 234 -4.15 18.81 13.57
C LYS A 234 -4.56 19.74 12.43
N GLN A 235 -3.61 20.45 11.82
CA GLN A 235 -3.87 21.35 10.70
C GLN A 235 -4.25 20.57 9.44
N LEU A 236 -3.66 19.39 9.21
CA LEU A 236 -4.07 18.50 8.13
C LEU A 236 -5.52 18.02 8.31
N LEU A 237 -5.91 17.64 9.54
CA LEU A 237 -7.28 17.23 9.83
C LEU A 237 -8.27 18.37 9.61
N ILE A 238 -7.94 19.59 10.05
CA ILE A 238 -8.76 20.78 9.80
C ILE A 238 -8.87 21.04 8.29
N GLY A 239 -7.75 21.01 7.57
CA GLY A 239 -7.74 21.20 6.11
C GLY A 239 -8.60 20.17 5.39
N LEU A 240 -8.50 18.89 5.77
CA LEU A 240 -9.34 17.83 5.22
C LEU A 240 -10.82 18.05 5.55
N ALA A 241 -11.15 18.40 6.79
CA ALA A 241 -12.52 18.69 7.20
C ALA A 241 -13.10 19.88 6.42
N CYS A 242 -12.30 20.93 6.19
CA CYS A 242 -12.70 22.05 5.33
C CYS A 242 -12.95 21.61 3.89
N ILE A 243 -12.05 20.82 3.29
CA ILE A 243 -12.22 20.30 1.92
C ILE A 243 -13.49 19.45 1.83
N LEU A 244 -13.72 18.53 2.77
CA LEU A 244 -14.92 17.69 2.78
C LEU A 244 -16.19 18.52 2.96
N SER A 245 -16.16 19.53 3.83
CA SER A 245 -17.30 20.43 4.06
C SER A 245 -17.61 21.26 2.82
N LEU A 246 -16.60 21.82 2.16
CA LEU A 246 -16.76 22.58 0.92
C LEU A 246 -17.29 21.69 -0.21
N THR A 247 -16.74 20.48 -0.38
CA THR A 247 -17.24 19.51 -1.37
C THR A 247 -18.70 19.15 -1.10
N PHE A 248 -19.09 18.98 0.16
CA PHE A 248 -20.48 18.68 0.51
C PHE A 248 -21.42 19.87 0.23
N ILE A 249 -21.01 21.09 0.57
CA ILE A 249 -21.78 22.33 0.33
C ILE A 249 -21.97 22.55 -1.17
N PHE A 250 -20.90 22.46 -1.96
CA PHE A 250 -20.90 22.75 -3.40
C PHE A 250 -21.11 21.51 -4.28
N ARG A 251 -21.67 20.42 -3.74
CA ARG A 251 -21.79 19.13 -4.45
C ARG A 251 -22.58 19.25 -5.76
N SER A 252 -23.61 20.09 -5.80
CA SER A 252 -24.45 20.33 -6.98
C SER A 252 -23.68 21.03 -8.09
N GLU A 253 -22.95 22.07 -7.72
CA GLU A 253 -22.14 22.90 -8.60
C GLU A 253 -20.98 22.08 -9.15
N ILE A 254 -20.29 21.33 -8.29
CA ILE A 254 -19.23 20.40 -8.67
C ILE A 254 -19.77 19.37 -9.67
N TYR A 255 -20.92 18.74 -9.38
CA TYR A 255 -21.53 17.76 -10.29
C TYR A 255 -21.86 18.38 -11.66
N SER A 256 -22.46 19.58 -11.66
CA SER A 256 -22.81 20.28 -12.89
C SER A 256 -21.58 20.68 -13.72
N PHE A 257 -20.51 21.14 -13.05
CA PHE A 257 -19.23 21.48 -13.67
C PHE A 257 -18.57 20.26 -14.29
N THR A 258 -18.44 19.16 -13.54
CA THR A 258 -17.85 17.91 -14.05
C THR A 258 -18.59 17.43 -15.31
N LYS A 259 -19.92 17.43 -15.28
CA LYS A 259 -20.74 17.05 -16.45
C LYS A 259 -20.44 17.94 -17.66
N SER A 260 -20.31 19.26 -17.46
CA SER A 260 -20.03 20.20 -18.57
C SER A 260 -18.66 19.98 -19.23
N VAL A 261 -17.64 19.64 -18.44
CA VAL A 261 -16.29 19.36 -18.92
C VAL A 261 -16.23 18.04 -19.70
N SER A 262 -16.98 17.02 -19.29
CA SER A 262 -17.03 15.71 -19.96
C SER A 262 -17.60 15.76 -21.39
N TYR A 263 -18.40 16.77 -21.72
CA TYR A 263 -18.94 16.96 -23.09
C TYR A 263 -17.97 17.68 -24.04
N GLN A 264 -16.90 18.32 -23.55
CA GLN A 264 -16.01 19.20 -24.34
C GLN A 264 -14.63 18.60 -24.68
N SER A 265 -14.29 17.39 -24.25
CA SER A 265 -12.96 16.81 -24.50
C SER A 265 -12.82 16.24 -25.92
N ASN A 266 -12.49 17.10 -26.88
CA ASN A 266 -12.11 16.75 -28.26
C ASN A 266 -10.72 17.30 -28.66
N SER A 267 -9.86 17.70 -27.71
CA SER A 267 -8.53 18.25 -28.00
C SER A 267 -7.43 17.54 -27.18
N ALA A 268 -6.47 16.96 -27.91
CA ALA A 268 -5.39 16.09 -27.43
C ALA A 268 -4.22 16.85 -26.78
N ASP A 269 -4.34 17.23 -25.51
CA ASP A 269 -3.25 17.86 -24.76
C ASP A 269 -3.11 17.26 -23.34
N VAL A 270 -1.94 17.43 -22.72
CA VAL A 270 -1.46 16.80 -21.46
C VAL A 270 -2.45 16.90 -20.28
N GLY A 271 -3.38 17.86 -20.31
CA GLY A 271 -4.51 17.94 -19.37
C GLY A 271 -5.50 16.78 -19.44
N GLU A 272 -5.54 16.05 -20.55
CA GLU A 272 -6.43 14.91 -20.79
C GLU A 272 -6.05 13.69 -19.93
N HIS A 273 -4.80 13.51 -19.50
CA HIS A 273 -4.44 12.42 -18.58
C HIS A 273 -4.99 12.64 -17.16
N LEU A 274 -5.05 13.89 -16.71
CA LEU A 274 -5.64 14.28 -15.42
C LEU A 274 -7.18 14.33 -15.49
N LEU A 275 -7.74 14.87 -16.57
CA LEU A 275 -9.20 14.95 -16.77
C LEU A 275 -9.83 13.61 -17.15
N SER A 276 -9.12 12.73 -17.87
CA SER A 276 -9.61 11.38 -18.19
C SER A 276 -9.67 10.46 -16.96
N ALA A 277 -8.89 10.75 -15.91
CA ALA A 277 -9.04 10.09 -14.61
C ALA A 277 -10.35 10.49 -13.90
N LEU A 278 -10.90 11.67 -14.23
CA LEU A 278 -12.16 12.20 -13.72
C LEU A 278 -13.35 12.00 -14.69
N ASN A 279 -13.10 11.66 -15.96
CA ASN A 279 -14.13 11.29 -16.92
C ASN A 279 -14.67 9.89 -16.60
N LEU A 280 -15.73 9.86 -15.80
CA LEU A 280 -16.44 8.65 -15.41
C LEU A 280 -17.34 8.08 -16.52
N ASP A 281 -17.63 8.85 -17.58
CA ASP A 281 -18.70 8.52 -18.53
C ASP A 281 -18.26 7.82 -19.83
N ASN A 282 -17.00 7.97 -20.28
CA ASN A 282 -16.58 7.51 -21.63
C ASN A 282 -15.63 6.31 -21.69
N ASN A 283 -15.08 5.84 -20.56
CA ASN A 283 -14.19 4.68 -20.54
C ASN A 283 -14.86 3.48 -19.85
N VAL A 284 -15.02 2.39 -20.58
CA VAL A 284 -15.58 1.11 -20.09
C VAL A 284 -14.94 0.66 -18.77
N SER A 285 -13.63 0.89 -18.59
CA SER A 285 -12.93 0.56 -17.34
C SER A 285 -13.36 1.43 -16.15
N ASN A 286 -13.61 2.73 -16.38
CA ASN A 286 -14.08 3.64 -15.32
C ASN A 286 -15.53 3.35 -14.94
N LEU A 287 -16.41 3.10 -15.92
CA LEU A 287 -17.80 2.71 -15.67
C LEU A 287 -17.88 1.41 -14.87
N GLU A 288 -17.02 0.43 -15.18
CA GLU A 288 -16.94 -0.82 -14.42
C GLU A 288 -16.49 -0.59 -12.96
N ARG A 289 -15.55 0.33 -12.70
CA ARG A 289 -15.19 0.69 -11.31
C ARG A 289 -16.38 1.28 -10.56
N VAL A 290 -17.12 2.20 -11.18
CA VAL A 290 -18.32 2.80 -10.58
C VAL A 290 -19.38 1.74 -10.29
N ASN A 291 -19.64 0.83 -11.23
CA ASN A 291 -20.54 -0.30 -11.02
C ASN A 291 -20.13 -1.13 -9.79
N ARG A 292 -18.83 -1.48 -9.67
CA ARG A 292 -18.31 -2.23 -8.52
C ARG A 292 -18.39 -1.47 -7.20
N TRP A 293 -18.15 -0.16 -7.20
CA TRP A 293 -18.35 0.68 -6.01
C TRP A 293 -19.81 0.71 -5.57
N LYS A 294 -20.75 0.83 -6.51
CA LYS A 294 -22.19 0.74 -6.22
C LYS A 294 -22.55 -0.64 -5.67
N CYS A 295 -21.99 -1.72 -6.20
CA CYS A 295 -22.18 -3.07 -5.67
C CYS A 295 -21.66 -3.18 -4.23
N ALA A 296 -20.47 -2.65 -3.95
CA ALA A 296 -19.90 -2.64 -2.61
C ALA A 296 -20.79 -1.88 -1.60
N VAL A 297 -21.39 -0.75 -2.01
CA VAL A 297 -22.35 0.00 -1.19
C VAL A 297 -23.62 -0.81 -0.94
N ARG A 298 -24.19 -1.47 -1.97
CA ARG A 298 -25.38 -2.33 -1.79
C ARG A 298 -25.11 -3.54 -0.90
N MET A 299 -23.91 -4.13 -1.02
CA MET A 299 -23.46 -5.17 -0.10
C MET A 299 -23.43 -4.63 1.34
N PHE A 300 -22.83 -3.46 1.54
CA PHE A 300 -22.83 -2.82 2.85
C PHE A 300 -24.25 -2.56 3.39
N GLU A 301 -25.18 -2.07 2.56
CA GLU A 301 -26.58 -1.88 2.95
C GLU A 301 -27.24 -3.19 3.40
N ALA A 302 -26.88 -4.32 2.78
CA ALA A 302 -27.39 -5.64 3.16
C ALA A 302 -26.77 -6.19 4.47
N ARG A 303 -25.49 -5.97 4.72
CA ARG A 303 -24.78 -6.45 5.93
C ARG A 303 -23.88 -5.35 6.53
N PRO A 304 -24.45 -4.32 7.18
CA PRO A 304 -23.71 -3.11 7.54
C PRO A 304 -22.70 -3.29 8.67
N ILE A 305 -22.87 -4.32 9.50
CA ILE A 305 -21.97 -4.56 10.64
C ILE A 305 -20.84 -5.49 10.22
N THR A 306 -21.13 -6.74 9.88
CA THR A 306 -20.10 -7.77 9.68
C THR A 306 -19.56 -7.83 8.25
N GLY A 307 -20.26 -7.23 7.29
CA GLY A 307 -19.99 -7.41 5.86
C GLY A 307 -20.22 -8.85 5.39
N PHE A 308 -19.68 -9.17 4.22
CA PHE A 308 -19.77 -10.50 3.60
C PHE A 308 -18.59 -11.42 3.92
N GLY A 309 -17.57 -10.91 4.62
CA GLY A 309 -16.38 -11.64 4.98
C GLY A 309 -15.15 -11.19 4.17
N PRO A 310 -13.95 -11.17 4.78
CA PRO A 310 -12.70 -10.82 4.11
C PRO A 310 -12.41 -11.66 2.85
N GLY A 311 -11.97 -11.01 1.78
CA GLY A 311 -11.59 -11.65 0.51
C GLY A 311 -12.75 -12.23 -0.31
N THR A 312 -14.00 -12.01 0.11
CA THR A 312 -15.17 -12.61 -0.54
C THR A 312 -15.72 -11.78 -1.69
N PHE A 313 -15.39 -10.47 -1.77
CA PHE A 313 -16.05 -9.54 -2.70
C PHE A 313 -16.21 -10.11 -4.10
N GLN A 314 -15.12 -10.61 -4.68
CA GLN A 314 -15.08 -11.15 -6.04
C GLN A 314 -16.13 -12.23 -6.31
N PHE A 315 -16.45 -13.04 -5.30
CA PHE A 315 -17.37 -14.19 -5.40
C PHE A 315 -18.83 -13.81 -5.13
N VAL A 316 -19.09 -12.75 -4.37
CA VAL A 316 -20.43 -12.45 -3.84
C VAL A 316 -21.04 -11.17 -4.38
N TYR A 317 -20.29 -10.32 -5.09
CA TYR A 317 -20.82 -9.04 -5.59
C TYR A 317 -21.77 -9.19 -6.80
N GLY A 318 -21.73 -10.34 -7.49
CA GLY A 318 -22.53 -10.62 -8.69
C GLY A 318 -24.01 -10.25 -8.58
N PRO A 319 -24.75 -10.77 -7.56
CA PRO A 319 -26.15 -10.44 -7.32
C PRO A 319 -26.46 -8.96 -7.02
N PHE A 320 -25.45 -8.15 -6.69
CA PHE A 320 -25.60 -6.73 -6.40
C PHE A 320 -25.43 -5.82 -7.63
N GLN A 321 -25.09 -6.41 -8.78
CA GLN A 321 -25.02 -5.70 -10.06
C GLN A 321 -26.42 -5.42 -10.63
N LYS A 322 -26.60 -4.23 -11.22
CA LYS A 322 -27.80 -3.91 -11.99
C LYS A 322 -27.49 -3.91 -13.47
N ILE A 323 -28.41 -4.43 -14.28
CA ILE A 323 -28.22 -4.63 -15.73
C ILE A 323 -27.90 -3.31 -16.44
N ASP A 324 -28.51 -2.20 -16.04
CA ASP A 324 -28.30 -0.86 -16.61
C ASP A 324 -26.95 -0.22 -16.22
N GLU A 325 -26.24 -0.78 -15.24
CA GLU A 325 -24.93 -0.31 -14.77
C GLU A 325 -23.79 -1.23 -15.23
N MET A 326 -24.10 -2.39 -15.80
CA MET A 326 -23.11 -3.33 -16.29
C MET A 326 -22.45 -2.84 -17.58
N THR A 327 -21.20 -3.22 -17.75
CA THR A 327 -20.38 -2.94 -18.93
C THR A 327 -20.05 -4.24 -19.66
N ARG A 328 -19.47 -4.13 -20.86
CA ARG A 328 -18.99 -5.29 -21.62
C ARG A 328 -17.88 -6.11 -20.93
N ILE A 329 -17.30 -5.62 -19.84
CA ILE A 329 -16.25 -6.31 -19.05
C ILE A 329 -16.73 -6.75 -17.66
N SER A 330 -18.00 -6.52 -17.32
CA SER A 330 -18.59 -7.02 -16.07
C SER A 330 -18.60 -8.54 -16.05
N THR A 331 -18.42 -9.13 -14.85
CA THR A 331 -18.49 -10.59 -14.65
C THR A 331 -19.36 -10.92 -13.45
N THR A 332 -20.02 -12.08 -13.49
CA THR A 332 -20.78 -12.67 -12.38
C THR A 332 -20.24 -14.04 -11.99
N LYS A 333 -19.13 -14.49 -12.60
CA LYS A 333 -18.61 -15.85 -12.43
C LYS A 333 -17.64 -16.01 -11.25
N GLY A 334 -17.38 -14.93 -10.51
CA GLY A 334 -16.39 -14.93 -9.43
C GLY A 334 -14.95 -15.17 -9.90
N ASP A 335 -14.68 -14.91 -11.17
CA ASP A 335 -13.42 -15.22 -11.84
C ASP A 335 -12.49 -14.02 -11.97
N LYS A 336 -12.99 -12.79 -11.73
CA LYS A 336 -12.23 -11.55 -11.78
C LYS A 336 -12.80 -10.50 -10.83
N GLY A 337 -11.90 -9.80 -10.15
CA GLY A 337 -12.15 -8.43 -9.70
C GLY A 337 -12.18 -8.22 -8.20
N ASN A 338 -11.69 -7.06 -7.78
CA ASN A 338 -11.92 -6.46 -6.48
C ASN A 338 -12.85 -5.25 -6.63
N ALA A 339 -13.19 -4.59 -5.52
CA ALA A 339 -13.97 -3.37 -5.55
C ALA A 339 -13.23 -2.17 -6.19
N HIS A 340 -11.99 -2.31 -6.67
CA HIS A 340 -11.12 -1.23 -7.14
C HIS A 340 -11.05 -0.05 -6.15
N SER A 341 -11.05 -0.35 -4.85
CA SER A 341 -10.84 0.61 -3.78
C SER A 341 -10.73 -0.15 -2.46
N GLU A 342 -9.66 0.09 -1.70
CA GLU A 342 -9.50 -0.46 -0.34
C GLU A 342 -10.67 -0.04 0.57
N ILE A 343 -11.19 1.17 0.38
CA ILE A 343 -12.30 1.71 1.18
C ILE A 343 -13.58 0.91 0.92
N PHE A 344 -13.96 0.75 -0.36
CA PHE A 344 -15.17 0.00 -0.71
C PHE A 344 -15.02 -1.51 -0.46
N MET A 345 -13.82 -2.05 -0.59
CA MET A 345 -13.54 -3.43 -0.22
C MET A 345 -13.72 -3.63 1.29
N SER A 346 -13.12 -2.78 2.13
CA SER A 346 -13.30 -2.85 3.58
C SER A 346 -14.76 -2.68 3.99
N LEU A 347 -15.48 -1.72 3.39
CA LEU A 347 -16.89 -1.46 3.65
C LEU A 347 -17.78 -2.68 3.34
N SER A 348 -17.58 -3.32 2.18
CA SER A 348 -18.40 -4.45 1.75
C SER A 348 -18.04 -5.77 2.44
N GLU A 349 -16.76 -6.01 2.72
CA GLU A 349 -16.29 -7.27 3.30
C GLU A 349 -16.35 -7.29 4.82
N THR A 350 -16.11 -6.15 5.49
CA THR A 350 -15.99 -6.07 6.95
C THR A 350 -16.95 -5.08 7.61
N GLY A 351 -17.86 -4.50 6.83
CA GLY A 351 -18.86 -3.55 7.28
C GLY A 351 -18.29 -2.22 7.80
N LEU A 352 -19.15 -1.43 8.44
CA LEU A 352 -18.79 -0.13 8.99
C LEU A 352 -17.68 -0.20 10.04
N PRO A 353 -17.68 -1.14 11.01
CA PRO A 353 -16.62 -1.18 12.01
C PRO A 353 -15.25 -1.46 11.40
N GLY A 354 -15.18 -2.32 10.38
CA GLY A 354 -13.93 -2.61 9.67
C GLY A 354 -13.42 -1.40 8.89
N LEU A 355 -14.30 -0.70 8.18
CA LEU A 355 -13.95 0.55 7.50
C LEU A 355 -13.44 1.60 8.48
N LEU A 356 -14.12 1.80 9.62
CA LEU A 356 -13.72 2.78 10.62
C LEU A 356 -12.35 2.46 11.21
N LEU A 357 -12.08 1.18 11.53
CA LEU A 357 -10.76 0.74 11.98
C LEU A 357 -9.69 1.02 10.93
N ASN A 358 -9.96 0.75 9.66
CA ASN A 358 -9.03 1.02 8.56
C ASN A 358 -8.73 2.53 8.41
N LEU A 359 -9.76 3.38 8.42
CA LEU A 359 -9.58 4.84 8.34
C LEU A 359 -8.82 5.39 9.54
N ILE A 360 -9.19 4.96 10.76
CA ILE A 360 -8.49 5.35 12.00
C ILE A 360 -7.01 4.94 11.92
N LEU A 361 -6.73 3.73 11.44
CA LEU A 361 -5.36 3.25 11.25
C LEU A 361 -4.57 4.14 10.27
N ILE A 362 -5.13 4.49 9.11
CA ILE A 362 -4.49 5.37 8.13
C ILE A 362 -4.12 6.71 8.77
N PHE A 363 -5.08 7.37 9.42
CA PHE A 363 -4.83 8.67 10.07
C PHE A 363 -3.86 8.54 11.24
N ALA A 364 -3.94 7.48 12.02
CA ALA A 364 -3.02 7.23 13.12
C ALA A 364 -1.57 7.03 12.61
N VAL A 365 -1.36 6.29 11.52
CA VAL A 365 -0.04 6.08 10.91
C VAL A 365 0.55 7.43 10.47
N ILE A 366 -0.23 8.26 9.77
CA ILE A 366 0.20 9.61 9.36
C ILE A 366 0.56 10.45 10.59
N GLY A 367 -0.31 10.47 11.61
CA GLY A 367 -0.08 11.25 12.83
C GLY A 367 1.15 10.81 13.62
N VAL A 368 1.36 9.50 13.77
CA VAL A 368 2.56 8.94 14.41
C VAL A 368 3.81 9.24 13.59
N ALA A 369 3.76 9.11 12.27
CA ALA A 369 4.90 9.41 11.40
C ALA A 369 5.30 10.89 11.47
N MET A 370 4.34 11.81 11.42
CA MET A 370 4.62 13.24 11.56
C MET A 370 5.21 13.55 12.94
N ARG A 371 4.66 12.97 14.01
CA ARG A 371 5.21 13.12 15.36
C ARG A 371 6.65 12.62 15.44
N ALA A 372 6.92 11.42 14.93
CA ALA A 372 8.27 10.84 14.90
C ALA A 372 9.22 11.69 14.06
N TYR A 373 8.77 12.23 12.92
CA TYR A 373 9.54 13.14 12.08
C TYR A 373 9.92 14.45 12.78
N TYR A 374 8.96 15.09 13.45
CA TYR A 374 9.20 16.38 14.12
C TYR A 374 10.02 16.25 15.40
N ASN A 375 9.88 15.14 16.13
CA ASN A 375 10.55 14.93 17.42
C ASN A 375 11.92 14.21 17.31
N SER A 376 12.22 13.55 16.19
CA SER A 376 13.49 12.83 16.03
C SER A 376 14.68 13.79 15.91
N LYS A 377 15.62 13.68 16.85
CA LYS A 377 16.93 14.37 16.82
C LYS A 377 17.90 13.74 15.80
N ASN A 378 17.78 12.43 15.55
CA ASN A 378 18.62 11.72 14.59
C ASN A 378 18.16 12.05 13.16
N ILE A 379 19.07 12.65 12.37
CA ILE A 379 18.79 13.07 10.99
C ILE A 379 18.49 11.91 10.04
N VAL A 380 19.11 10.74 10.26
CA VAL A 380 18.86 9.53 9.47
C VAL A 380 17.46 9.02 9.78
N ALA A 381 17.14 8.81 11.06
CA ALA A 381 15.82 8.36 11.49
C ALA A 381 14.70 9.30 11.01
N LYS A 382 14.93 10.63 11.08
CA LYS A 382 14.00 11.64 10.57
C LYS A 382 13.75 11.50 9.06
N LYS A 383 14.80 11.36 8.24
CA LYS A 383 14.66 11.19 6.78
C LYS A 383 14.00 9.87 6.41
N VAL A 384 14.20 8.86 7.23
CA VAL A 384 13.61 7.54 7.04
C VAL A 384 12.12 7.55 7.29
N VAL A 385 11.68 8.11 8.41
CA VAL A 385 10.25 8.24 8.72
C VAL A 385 9.56 9.07 7.64
N MET A 386 10.23 10.14 7.19
CA MET A 386 9.75 10.91 6.05
C MET A 386 9.58 10.03 4.82
N ALA A 387 10.60 9.29 4.39
CA ALA A 387 10.50 8.42 3.22
C ALA A 387 9.41 7.33 3.35
N ALA A 388 9.29 6.69 4.53
CA ALA A 388 8.25 5.71 4.83
C ALA A 388 6.84 6.33 4.78
N LEU A 389 6.67 7.54 5.32
CA LEU A 389 5.41 8.28 5.27
C LEU A 389 5.05 8.66 3.83
N LEU A 390 6.01 9.14 3.04
CA LEU A 390 5.78 9.51 1.65
C LEU A 390 5.33 8.32 0.81
N GLY A 391 6.01 7.16 0.92
CA GLY A 391 5.57 5.92 0.28
C GLY A 391 4.21 5.43 0.81
N PHE A 392 3.98 5.52 2.12
CA PHE A 392 2.68 5.17 2.70
C PHE A 392 1.54 6.03 2.13
N VAL A 393 1.75 7.34 1.96
CA VAL A 393 0.78 8.24 1.33
C VAL A 393 0.50 7.84 -0.12
N THR A 394 1.52 7.40 -0.88
CA THR A 394 1.24 6.92 -2.25
C THR A 394 0.31 5.71 -2.22
N SER A 395 0.55 4.74 -1.33
CA SER A 395 -0.33 3.57 -1.19
C SER A 395 -1.75 3.94 -0.78
N VAL A 396 -1.94 4.89 0.14
CA VAL A 396 -3.27 5.35 0.56
C VAL A 396 -4.03 5.97 -0.61
N VAL A 397 -3.40 6.86 -1.38
CA VAL A 397 -4.04 7.52 -2.53
C VAL A 397 -4.30 6.52 -3.66
N HIS A 398 -3.38 5.59 -3.89
CA HIS A 398 -3.57 4.52 -4.87
C HIS A 398 -4.73 3.60 -4.47
N GLY A 399 -4.86 3.31 -3.17
CA GLY A 399 -5.92 2.52 -2.57
C GLY A 399 -7.32 3.13 -2.68
N LEU A 400 -7.45 4.41 -3.06
CA LEU A 400 -8.75 5.00 -3.36
C LEU A 400 -9.37 4.42 -4.64
N PHE A 401 -8.52 4.02 -5.59
CA PHE A 401 -8.92 3.58 -6.94
C PHE A 401 -8.56 2.14 -7.27
N ASN A 402 -7.88 1.45 -6.35
CA ASN A 402 -7.42 0.08 -6.49
C ASN A 402 -7.39 -0.60 -5.12
N SER A 403 -7.23 -1.93 -5.12
CA SER A 403 -7.16 -2.71 -3.89
C SER A 403 -6.12 -3.81 -4.01
N PHE A 404 -4.99 -3.64 -3.33
CA PHE A 404 -3.78 -4.47 -3.44
C PHE A 404 -3.11 -4.78 -2.09
N LEU A 405 -3.62 -4.25 -0.97
CA LEU A 405 -3.00 -4.42 0.37
C LEU A 405 -2.94 -5.88 0.82
N ASP A 406 -3.72 -6.73 0.18
CA ASP A 406 -3.76 -8.17 0.36
C ASP A 406 -2.68 -8.95 -0.40
N GLN A 407 -1.98 -8.30 -1.33
CA GLN A 407 -0.88 -8.91 -2.07
C GLN A 407 0.45 -8.63 -1.37
N ASP A 408 1.31 -9.64 -1.28
CA ASP A 408 2.65 -9.57 -0.69
C ASP A 408 3.47 -8.38 -1.22
N LYS A 409 3.34 -8.07 -2.52
CA LYS A 409 4.03 -6.96 -3.20
C LYS A 409 3.75 -5.60 -2.56
N ILE A 410 2.48 -5.28 -2.29
CA ILE A 410 2.12 -3.99 -1.69
C ILE A 410 2.12 -4.08 -0.15
N ALA A 411 1.68 -5.20 0.41
CA ALA A 411 1.69 -5.46 1.84
C ALA A 411 3.09 -5.28 2.45
N SER A 412 4.12 -5.81 1.80
CA SER A 412 5.51 -5.69 2.24
C SER A 412 5.97 -4.25 2.35
N LEU A 413 5.62 -3.40 1.39
CA LEU A 413 5.93 -1.97 1.41
C LEU A 413 5.18 -1.24 2.53
N VAL A 414 3.87 -1.49 2.64
CA VAL A 414 2.97 -0.81 3.59
C VAL A 414 3.30 -1.19 5.04
N PHE A 415 3.29 -2.48 5.38
CA PHE A 415 3.51 -2.93 6.76
C PHE A 415 4.95 -2.68 7.23
N THR A 416 5.94 -2.80 6.34
CA THR A 416 7.33 -2.43 6.67
C THR A 416 7.45 -0.94 6.93
N SER A 417 6.77 -0.09 6.17
CA SER A 417 6.76 1.36 6.41
C SER A 417 6.10 1.73 7.73
N MET A 418 4.96 1.10 8.05
CA MET A 418 4.33 1.24 9.38
C MET A 418 5.28 0.81 10.49
N ALA A 419 5.99 -0.31 10.32
CA ALA A 419 6.96 -0.79 11.30
C ALA A 419 8.15 0.16 11.49
N ILE A 420 8.70 0.71 10.41
CA ILE A 420 9.76 1.73 10.46
C ILE A 420 9.29 2.95 11.25
N ILE A 421 8.07 3.43 10.98
CA ILE A 421 7.47 4.55 11.69
C ILE A 421 7.38 4.26 13.21
N VAL A 422 6.92 3.07 13.58
CA VAL A 422 6.80 2.64 14.98
C VAL A 422 8.15 2.51 15.66
N ALA A 423 9.12 1.87 15.00
CA ALA A 423 10.47 1.70 15.56
C ALA A 423 11.13 3.07 15.85
N VAL A 424 10.98 4.04 14.96
CA VAL A 424 11.52 5.39 15.17
C VAL A 424 10.73 6.17 16.23
N ASP A 425 9.39 6.04 16.30
CA ASP A 425 8.59 6.67 17.37
C ASP A 425 8.98 6.12 18.74
N LEU A 426 9.18 4.79 18.87
CA LEU A 426 9.64 4.14 20.10
C LEU A 426 11.03 4.64 20.51
N SER A 427 12.00 4.61 19.60
CA SER A 427 13.37 5.10 19.86
C SER A 427 13.38 6.58 20.27
N THR A 428 12.56 7.41 19.62
CA THR A 428 12.47 8.84 19.93
C THR A 428 11.89 9.08 21.34
N ARG A 429 10.89 8.30 21.75
CA ARG A 429 10.31 8.38 23.10
C ARG A 429 11.29 7.93 24.17
N GLU A 430 12.05 6.87 23.92
CA GLU A 430 13.06 6.37 24.85
C GLU A 430 14.16 7.39 25.09
N ASN A 431 14.69 8.00 24.02
CA ASN A 431 15.69 9.05 24.13
C ASN A 431 15.16 10.25 24.91
N LYS A 432 13.89 10.63 24.70
CA LYS A 432 13.28 11.73 25.46
C LYS A 432 13.17 11.41 26.96
N ILE A 433 12.78 10.18 27.31
CA ILE A 433 12.68 9.74 28.71
C ILE A 433 14.08 9.66 29.35
N ALA A 434 15.11 9.24 28.60
CA ALA A 434 16.49 9.23 29.08
C ALA A 434 17.00 10.66 29.33
N ASP A 435 16.79 11.57 28.37
CA ASP A 435 17.12 13.00 28.51
C ASP A 435 16.41 13.62 29.73
N GLU A 436 15.12 13.34 29.93
CA GLU A 436 14.34 13.84 31.09
C GLU A 436 14.83 13.26 32.43
N LYS A 437 15.44 12.08 32.41
CA LYS A 437 16.03 11.43 33.60
C LYS A 437 17.52 11.75 33.79
N GLY A 438 18.14 12.53 32.90
CA GLY A 438 19.56 12.84 32.92
C GLY A 438 20.47 11.62 32.71
N LEU A 439 19.99 10.62 31.96
CA LEU A 439 20.71 9.37 31.64
C LEU A 439 21.44 9.42 30.31
#